data_AF-A0A5Q4FJW3-F1
#
_entry.id   AF-A0A5Q4FJW3-F1
#
_cell.length_a   1.000
_cell.length_b   1.000
_cell.length_c   1.000
_cell.angle_alpha   90.00
_cell.angle_beta   90.00
_cell.angle_gamma   90.00
#
_symmetry.space_group_name_H-M   'P 1'
#
loop_
_entity.id
_entity.type
_entity.pdbx_description
1 polymer ?
#
loop_
_entity_poly.entity_id
_entity_poly.type
_entity_poly.pdbx_seq_one_letter_code
_entity_poly.pdbx_strand_id
1 'polypeptide(L)'
;MLRLLKFSLILFVFASFAVTGCENDVDVPSDDELLGEEPPVPMTDVDDLPVNVPYVLPELSDEELRKFAQINFRAAQRELDPELDAEEYVAVIEDGGLSTARYREIYVVLQREPTVRLQVQEIMEELHHGQ
;
A
#
# COMPACT_ATOMS: atom_id res chain seq x y z
N MET A 1 -52.78 24.98 0.42
CA MET A 1 -52.21 24.86 -0.95
C MET A 1 -50.86 25.60 -1.03
N LEU A 2 -49.75 25.03 -0.54
CA LEU A 2 -48.41 25.59 -0.80
C LEU A 2 -47.26 24.63 -0.41
N ARG A 3 -47.28 23.37 -0.87
CA ARG A 3 -46.17 22.41 -0.64
C ARG A 3 -45.90 21.50 -1.85
N LEU A 4 -46.08 21.98 -3.07
CA LEU A 4 -45.75 21.21 -4.28
C LEU A 4 -44.76 21.91 -5.25
N LEU A 5 -44.26 23.10 -4.92
CA LEU A 5 -43.46 23.88 -5.88
C LEU A 5 -41.94 23.67 -5.83
N LYS A 6 -41.43 22.75 -4.99
CA LYS A 6 -39.97 22.56 -4.82
C LYS A 6 -39.39 21.36 -5.58
N PHE A 7 -40.23 20.47 -6.12
CA PHE A 7 -39.74 19.32 -6.89
C PHE A 7 -39.54 19.58 -8.38
N SER A 8 -39.91 20.76 -8.90
CA SER A 8 -39.91 21.03 -10.34
C SER A 8 -38.57 21.51 -10.92
N LEU A 9 -37.53 21.75 -10.10
CA LEU A 9 -36.27 22.33 -10.59
C LEU A 9 -35.14 21.30 -10.81
N ILE A 10 -35.38 20.02 -10.51
CA ILE A 10 -34.34 18.97 -10.60
C ILE A 10 -34.33 18.28 -11.98
N LEU A 11 -35.37 18.45 -12.80
CA LEU A 11 -35.50 17.75 -14.09
C LEU A 11 -34.91 18.49 -15.31
N PHE A 12 -34.28 19.66 -15.15
CA PHE A 12 -33.76 20.43 -16.29
C PHE A 12 -32.23 20.38 -16.48
N VAL A 13 -31.48 19.76 -15.57
CA VAL A 13 -30.00 19.76 -15.65
C VAL A 13 -29.44 18.54 -16.41
N PHE A 14 -30.22 17.49 -16.65
CA PHE A 14 -29.74 16.28 -17.31
C PHE A 14 -29.84 16.26 -18.85
N ALA A 15 -30.27 17.37 -19.49
CA ALA A 15 -30.55 17.41 -20.92
C ALA A 15 -29.57 18.26 -21.75
N SER A 16 -28.28 18.32 -21.38
CA SER A 16 -27.29 19.10 -22.17
C SER A 16 -25.91 18.47 -22.36
N PHE A 17 -25.73 17.16 -22.11
CA PHE A 17 -24.52 16.45 -22.58
C PHE A 17 -24.86 15.57 -23.80
N ALA A 18 -25.27 16.23 -24.87
CA ALA A 18 -25.19 15.67 -26.22
C ALA A 18 -24.44 16.69 -27.08
N VAL A 19 -23.43 16.20 -27.80
CA VAL A 19 -22.64 16.88 -28.85
C VAL A 19 -21.41 17.68 -28.38
N THR A 20 -20.27 16.99 -28.31
CA THR A 20 -18.99 17.35 -28.97
C THR A 20 -18.09 16.10 -28.83
N GLY A 21 -17.66 15.38 -29.86
CA GLY A 21 -17.26 15.81 -31.19
C GLY A 21 -15.76 16.10 -31.22
N CYS A 22 -14.90 15.08 -31.08
CA CYS A 22 -13.50 15.09 -31.50
C CYS A 22 -13.13 13.68 -32.00
N GLU A 23 -13.21 13.53 -33.32
CA GLU A 23 -12.50 12.52 -34.09
C GLU A 23 -11.02 12.89 -34.00
N ASN A 24 -10.25 12.16 -33.19
CA ASN A 24 -8.80 12.26 -33.21
C ASN A 24 -8.30 11.19 -34.19
N ASP A 25 -8.22 11.59 -35.46
CA ASP A 25 -7.24 11.05 -36.40
C ASP A 25 -5.86 11.24 -35.76
N VAL A 26 -5.32 10.17 -35.19
CA VAL A 26 -3.91 10.12 -34.86
C VAL A 26 -3.21 9.69 -36.13
N ASP A 27 -2.82 10.69 -36.93
CA ASP A 27 -1.72 10.57 -37.87
C ASP A 27 -0.55 9.95 -37.11
N VAL A 28 -0.19 8.74 -37.50
CA VAL A 28 1.04 8.07 -37.07
C VAL A 28 2.17 8.74 -37.87
N PRO A 29 3.02 9.57 -37.25
CA PRO A 29 4.26 9.94 -37.92
C PRO A 29 5.10 8.68 -38.03
N SER A 30 5.33 8.24 -39.27
CA SER A 30 6.36 7.27 -39.60
C SER A 30 7.69 7.76 -39.04
N ASP A 31 8.27 6.98 -38.12
CA ASP A 31 9.63 7.16 -37.64
C ASP A 31 10.60 6.90 -38.80
N ASP A 32 10.91 7.98 -39.53
CA ASP A 32 11.93 8.02 -40.56
C ASP A 32 13.31 8.04 -39.88
N GLU A 33 14.07 6.99 -40.19
CA GLU A 33 15.50 6.78 -39.98
C GLU A 33 16.32 8.02 -39.58
N LEU A 34 16.82 8.00 -38.33
CA LEU A 34 18.07 8.69 -38.00
C LEU A 34 19.07 7.66 -37.49
N LEU A 35 19.83 7.09 -38.43
CA LEU A 35 21.03 6.30 -38.19
C LEU A 35 22.06 7.13 -37.43
N GLY A 36 22.04 7.01 -36.11
CA GLY A 36 23.18 7.32 -35.25
C GLY A 36 23.94 6.05 -34.95
N GLU A 37 25.07 5.83 -35.61
CA GLU A 37 26.04 4.79 -35.27
C GLU A 37 26.50 5.00 -33.82
N GLU A 38 25.98 4.19 -32.87
CA GLU A 38 26.52 4.12 -31.52
C GLU A 38 27.83 3.29 -31.51
N PRO A 39 28.87 3.75 -30.79
CA PRO A 39 30.11 3.00 -30.68
C PRO A 39 29.87 1.66 -29.95
N PRO A 40 30.65 0.60 -30.27
CA PRO A 40 30.49 -0.69 -29.61
C PRO A 40 30.75 -0.52 -28.11
N VAL A 41 29.69 -0.66 -27.31
CA VAL A 41 29.77 -0.80 -25.86
C VAL A 41 30.65 -2.01 -25.54
N PRO A 42 31.67 -1.86 -24.68
CA PRO A 42 32.39 -3.02 -24.20
C PRO A 42 31.40 -3.91 -23.45
N MET A 43 31.23 -5.15 -23.92
CA MET A 43 30.59 -6.21 -23.15
C MET A 43 31.50 -6.50 -21.95
N THR A 44 31.39 -5.69 -20.91
CA THR A 44 31.88 -6.06 -19.59
C THR A 44 30.98 -7.17 -19.09
N ASP A 45 31.58 -8.35 -18.92
CA ASP A 45 31.04 -9.48 -18.20
C ASP A 45 30.19 -9.04 -17.00
N VAL A 46 28.87 -9.18 -17.13
CA VAL A 46 27.94 -9.27 -15.98
C VAL A 46 27.50 -10.72 -15.83
N ASP A 47 28.48 -11.62 -15.87
CA ASP A 47 28.37 -12.97 -15.35
C ASP A 47 28.85 -12.94 -13.89
N ASP A 48 27.92 -12.58 -13.02
CA ASP A 48 27.87 -12.69 -11.55
C ASP A 48 26.93 -11.55 -11.13
N LEU A 49 25.70 -11.82 -10.71
CA LEU A 49 25.45 -12.24 -9.34
C LEU A 49 24.06 -12.92 -9.23
N PRO A 50 23.95 -14.23 -9.02
CA PRO A 50 22.90 -14.76 -8.19
C PRO A 50 23.42 -14.72 -6.76
N VAL A 51 23.47 -13.55 -6.11
CA VAL A 51 23.59 -13.53 -4.64
C VAL A 51 22.22 -13.97 -4.10
N ASN A 52 22.01 -15.27 -4.09
CA ASN A 52 21.12 -15.93 -3.14
C ASN A 52 21.73 -15.67 -1.75
N VAL A 53 21.57 -14.44 -1.24
CA VAL A 53 21.90 -14.13 0.15
C VAL A 53 20.91 -14.97 0.95
N PRO A 54 21.35 -15.96 1.74
CA PRO A 54 20.45 -16.66 2.63
C PRO A 54 19.84 -15.61 3.55
N TYR A 55 18.55 -15.30 3.34
CA TYR A 55 17.80 -14.41 4.20
C TYR A 55 17.59 -15.15 5.52
N VAL A 56 18.45 -14.84 6.49
CA VAL A 56 18.29 -15.35 7.84
C VAL A 56 17.05 -14.66 8.42
N LEU A 57 15.96 -15.42 8.53
CA LEU A 57 14.77 -14.96 9.22
C LEU A 57 15.17 -14.66 10.67
N PRO A 58 14.93 -13.44 11.18
CA PRO A 58 15.18 -13.18 12.58
C PRO A 58 14.27 -14.07 13.43
N GLU A 59 14.82 -14.62 14.51
CA GLU A 59 14.02 -15.33 15.49
C GLU A 59 13.01 -14.34 16.10
N LEU A 60 11.73 -14.68 16.02
CA LEU A 60 10.63 -13.90 16.59
C LEU A 60 10.11 -14.60 17.83
N SER A 61 10.01 -13.88 18.92
CA SER A 61 9.38 -14.38 20.15
C SER A 61 7.88 -14.14 20.16
N ASP A 62 7.14 -14.98 20.88
CA ASP A 62 5.68 -14.84 21.05
C ASP A 62 5.31 -13.48 21.69
N GLU A 63 6.16 -12.97 22.58
CA GLU A 63 5.98 -11.64 23.19
C GLU A 63 6.03 -10.53 22.15
N GLU A 64 6.96 -10.61 21.18
CA GLU A 64 7.08 -9.63 20.10
C GLU A 64 5.91 -9.69 19.13
N LEU A 65 5.43 -10.90 18.80
CA LEU A 65 4.23 -11.07 17.97
C LEU A 65 3.00 -10.50 18.66
N ARG A 66 2.89 -10.67 19.98
CA ARG A 66 1.78 -10.11 20.76
C ARG A 66 1.84 -8.58 20.85
N LYS A 67 3.02 -8.00 21.05
CA LYS A 67 3.21 -6.53 20.99
C LYS A 67 2.86 -5.99 19.62
N PHE A 68 3.34 -6.65 18.56
CA PHE A 68 3.03 -6.29 17.18
C PHE A 68 1.53 -6.31 16.90
N ALA A 69 0.83 -7.38 17.30
CA ALA A 69 -0.62 -7.49 17.16
C ALA A 69 -1.36 -6.39 17.95
N GLN A 70 -0.92 -6.12 19.19
CA GLN A 70 -1.51 -5.07 20.03
C GLN A 70 -1.32 -3.67 19.45
N ILE A 71 -0.14 -3.37 18.89
CA ILE A 71 0.14 -2.10 18.18
C ILE A 71 -0.83 -1.94 17.01
N ASN A 72 -0.98 -2.95 16.16
CA ASN A 72 -1.89 -2.91 15.02
C ASN A 72 -3.36 -2.77 15.46
N PHE A 73 -3.76 -3.46 16.52
CA PHE A 73 -5.10 -3.35 17.08
C PHE A 73 -5.38 -1.95 17.66
N ARG A 74 -4.42 -1.35 18.39
CA ARG A 74 -4.51 0.02 18.90
C ARG A 74 -4.55 1.03 17.76
N ALA A 75 -3.74 0.84 16.73
CA ALA A 75 -3.74 1.70 15.55
C ALA A 75 -5.11 1.66 14.85
N ALA A 76 -5.67 0.46 14.65
CA ALA A 76 -7.00 0.29 14.08
C ALA A 76 -8.12 0.90 14.94
N GLN A 77 -8.05 0.78 16.27
CA GLN A 77 -9.05 1.33 17.19
C GLN A 77 -9.02 2.85 17.29
N ARG A 78 -7.86 3.47 17.16
CA ARG A 78 -7.73 4.92 17.22
C ARG A 78 -8.27 5.61 15.95
N GLU A 79 -8.98 4.88 15.08
CA GLU A 79 -9.42 5.31 13.75
C GLU A 79 -8.28 6.02 13.01
N LEU A 80 -7.06 5.54 13.25
CA LEU A 80 -5.89 6.16 12.66
C LEU A 80 -5.99 5.93 11.16
N ASP A 81 -6.30 7.01 10.47
CA ASP A 81 -6.40 7.11 9.03
C ASP A 81 -5.17 6.44 8.41
N PRO A 82 -5.26 5.72 7.27
CA PRO A 82 -4.07 5.36 6.50
C PRO A 82 -3.15 6.54 6.15
N GLU A 83 -3.61 7.79 6.33
CA GLU A 83 -2.82 9.03 6.29
C GLU A 83 -2.25 9.50 7.64
N LEU A 84 -2.25 8.64 8.66
CA LEU A 84 -1.52 8.83 9.91
C LEU A 84 -0.19 9.52 9.64
N ASP A 85 0.07 10.62 10.33
CA ASP A 85 1.40 11.19 10.23
C ASP A 85 2.40 10.12 10.71
N ALA A 86 3.57 10.10 10.08
CA ALA A 86 4.57 9.09 10.39
C ALA A 86 4.97 9.16 11.89
N GLU A 87 4.77 10.31 12.53
CA GLU A 87 5.17 10.61 13.91
C GLU A 87 4.24 9.94 14.94
N GLU A 88 2.92 10.01 14.76
CA GLU A 88 1.93 9.39 15.63
C GLU A 88 1.96 7.86 15.47
N TYR A 89 2.22 7.34 14.27
CA TYR A 89 2.42 5.91 14.10
C TYR A 89 3.68 5.40 14.83
N VAL A 90 4.78 6.16 14.77
CA VAL A 90 5.99 5.89 15.56
C VAL A 90 5.67 5.90 17.06
N ALA A 91 4.91 6.89 17.53
CA ALA A 91 4.52 6.97 18.94
C ALA A 91 3.68 5.75 19.39
N VAL A 92 2.78 5.24 18.55
CA VAL A 92 2.01 4.02 18.85
C VAL A 92 2.92 2.79 18.93
N ILE A 93 3.91 2.67 18.03
CA ILE A 93 4.89 1.57 18.05
C ILE A 93 5.72 1.61 19.33
N GLU A 94 6.24 2.79 19.69
CA GLU A 94 7.08 2.97 20.87
C GLU A 94 6.31 2.76 22.17
N ASP A 95 5.07 3.26 22.26
CA ASP A 95 4.15 2.99 23.39
C ASP A 95 3.81 1.49 23.52
N GLY A 96 3.79 0.77 22.40
CA GLY A 96 3.65 -0.69 22.35
C GLY A 96 4.91 -1.46 22.76
N GLY A 97 6.01 -0.77 23.06
CA GLY A 97 7.25 -1.38 23.55
C GLY A 97 8.06 -2.10 22.48
N LEU A 98 7.84 -1.80 21.20
CA LEU A 98 8.72 -2.20 20.10
C LEU A 98 9.48 -0.99 19.56
N SER A 99 10.68 -1.23 19.04
CA SER A 99 11.35 -0.23 18.21
C SER A 99 10.76 -0.25 16.80
N THR A 100 10.80 0.88 16.10
CA THR A 100 10.34 0.99 14.70
C THR A 100 11.10 0.05 13.75
N ALA A 101 12.39 -0.14 14.00
CA ALA A 101 13.22 -1.11 13.28
C ALA A 101 12.70 -2.54 13.48
N ARG A 102 12.47 -2.95 14.75
CA ARG A 102 11.98 -4.29 15.07
C ARG A 102 10.56 -4.53 14.55
N TYR A 103 9.71 -3.52 14.63
CA TYR A 103 8.37 -3.56 14.05
C TYR A 103 8.41 -3.84 12.54
N ARG A 104 9.30 -3.13 11.81
CA ARG A 104 9.48 -3.33 10.36
C ARG A 104 10.02 -4.72 10.03
N GLU A 105 10.98 -5.22 10.81
CA GLU A 105 11.48 -6.59 10.63
C GLU A 105 10.36 -7.62 10.76
N ILE A 106 9.55 -7.54 11.82
CA ILE A 106 8.41 -8.42 12.04
C ILE A 106 7.42 -8.30 10.87
N TYR A 107 7.16 -7.09 10.39
CA TYR A 107 6.29 -6.86 9.24
C TYR A 107 6.81 -7.55 7.96
N VAL A 108 8.13 -7.51 7.70
CA VAL A 108 8.73 -8.22 6.56
C VAL A 108 8.63 -9.74 6.74
N VAL A 109 8.84 -10.26 7.95
CA VAL A 109 8.67 -11.69 8.24
C VAL A 109 7.22 -12.11 8.01
N LEU A 110 6.25 -11.32 8.48
CA LEU A 110 4.81 -11.57 8.33
C LEU A 110 4.38 -11.72 6.86
N GLN A 111 4.99 -10.95 5.96
CA GLN A 111 4.69 -11.04 4.52
C GLN A 111 5.22 -12.34 3.89
N ARG A 112 6.29 -12.90 4.44
CA ARG A 112 7.00 -14.07 3.90
C ARG A 112 6.52 -15.38 4.53
N GLU A 113 6.29 -15.36 5.83
CA GLU A 113 5.98 -16.54 6.64
C GLU A 113 4.46 -16.64 6.91
N PRO A 114 3.74 -17.55 6.23
CA PRO A 114 2.30 -17.68 6.39
C PRO A 114 1.91 -18.12 7.82
N THR A 115 2.76 -18.91 8.49
CA THR A 115 2.52 -19.35 9.87
C THR A 115 2.52 -18.18 10.85
N VAL A 116 3.48 -17.27 10.72
CA VAL A 116 3.55 -16.06 11.56
C VAL A 116 2.32 -15.18 11.34
N ARG A 117 1.83 -15.09 10.09
CA ARG A 117 0.60 -14.37 9.78
C ARG A 117 -0.62 -14.96 10.48
N LEU A 118 -0.76 -16.27 10.50
CA LEU A 118 -1.86 -16.95 11.20
C LEU A 118 -1.76 -16.74 12.71
N GLN A 119 -0.56 -16.82 13.30
CA GLN A 119 -0.35 -16.55 14.73
C GLN A 119 -0.76 -15.12 15.10
N VAL A 120 -0.34 -14.13 14.31
CA VAL A 120 -0.72 -12.74 14.57
C VAL A 120 -2.23 -12.54 14.42
N GLN A 121 -2.89 -13.19 13.46
CA GLN A 121 -4.35 -13.15 13.32
C GLN A 121 -5.07 -13.73 14.54
N GLU A 122 -4.63 -14.90 15.01
CA GLU A 122 -5.17 -15.53 16.22
C GLU A 122 -5.03 -14.60 17.44
N ILE A 123 -3.86 -13.99 17.62
CA ILE A 123 -3.65 -13.02 18.70
C ILE A 123 -4.58 -11.80 18.54
N MET A 124 -4.79 -11.29 17.33
CA MET A 124 -5.71 -10.17 17.10
C MET A 124 -7.17 -10.55 17.43
N GLU A 125 -7.59 -11.77 17.11
CA GLU A 125 -8.91 -12.29 17.48
C GLU A 125 -9.05 -12.43 19.00
N GLU A 126 -8.04 -12.96 19.69
CA GLU A 126 -8.00 -13.01 21.16
C GLU A 126 -8.13 -11.61 21.78
N LEU A 127 -7.40 -10.63 21.26
CA LEU A 127 -7.47 -9.24 21.72
C LEU A 127 -8.86 -8.63 21.52
N HIS A 128 -9.58 -9.04 20.47
CA HIS A 128 -10.94 -8.58 20.21
C HIS A 128 -11.96 -9.21 21.16
N HIS A 129 -11.79 -10.48 21.52
CA HIS A 129 -12.68 -11.22 22.41
C HIS A 129 -12.42 -10.98 23.90
N GLY A 130 -11.25 -10.47 24.26
CA GLY A 130 -10.84 -10.20 25.65
C GLY A 130 -11.37 -8.89 26.25
N GLN A 131 -12.25 -8.15 25.57
CA GLN A 131 -12.87 -6.90 26.05
C GLN A 131 -14.23 -7.10 26.74
#